data_AF-A0A1G3PL46-F1
#
_entry.id   AF-A0A1G3PL46-F1
#
_cell.length_a   1.000
_cell.length_b   1.000
_cell.length_c   1.000
_cell.angle_alpha   90.00
_cell.angle_beta   90.00
_cell.angle_gamma   90.00
#
_symmetry.space_group_name_H-M   'P 1'
#
loop_
_entity.id
_entity.type
_entity.pdbx_description
1 polymer ?
#
loop_
_entity_poly.entity_id
_entity_poly.type
_entity_poly.pdbx_seq_one_letter_code
_entity_poly.pdbx_strand_id
1 'polypeptide(L)'
;MKRLAILFLIISGMTAGVSAKTVYSLPKYESIQKLFLTPDGKTLYVEFLNNYMVTILKNGEVFGTHNLIKNSFFSENGKSIGWILDNENTKKEEVYIDGKKVADVDFCCLMYFTPDGSRWGYPFEKDEKNYYQIGNDKFGPFKFGACIFFSADNQHVGYNYSMAEYEEYVVIDGKKFGPYEEALGPYFSVNGSFAAYIYMKNWEHFIDINGKTYDVYQEGYIPSYSPDGKRFAFTYLKGGKYYANIDGKSEGGYGDIQSVSFSADSSQYGYAYKKALQKFYMKVGKKDYGPYDSAYSLYYSPNGKDFGFAYKKGGKIVKNEYGTKVIAGGKWYMNITGKDYGPYDGLLYRNDNPVRFSGDHWGFLYGAGCVQPEGEVFSQPGISDFEGGKWYVCIDGKSYGGYPWMDFCITPDGNAMIAYIDGQKAVVETVELK
;
A
#
# COMPACT_ATOMS: atom_id res chain seq x y z
N MET A 1 -4.65 -40.29 10.51
CA MET A 1 -3.24 -40.16 10.91
C MET A 1 -2.97 -38.70 11.26
N LYS A 2 -2.85 -38.38 12.55
CA LYS A 2 -2.57 -37.03 13.07
C LYS A 2 -1.10 -36.70 12.81
N ARG A 3 -0.80 -35.60 12.11
CA ARG A 3 0.56 -35.03 12.08
C ARG A 3 0.66 -34.01 13.22
N LEU A 4 1.37 -34.39 14.29
CA LEU A 4 1.88 -33.48 15.31
C LEU A 4 2.90 -32.55 14.64
N ALA A 5 2.67 -31.24 14.65
CA ALA A 5 3.73 -30.26 14.42
C ALA A 5 4.51 -30.13 15.73
N ILE A 6 5.79 -30.51 15.72
CA ILE A 6 6.67 -30.36 16.87
C ILE A 6 7.23 -28.94 16.85
N LEU A 7 6.78 -28.10 17.78
CA LEU A 7 7.35 -26.79 18.07
C LEU A 7 8.71 -27.02 18.78
N PHE A 8 9.82 -26.81 18.08
CA PHE A 8 11.14 -26.76 18.73
C PHE A 8 11.43 -25.32 19.15
N LEU A 9 11.23 -25.02 20.44
CA LEU A 9 11.78 -23.83 21.07
C LEU A 9 13.24 -24.15 21.46
N ILE A 10 14.21 -23.80 20.61
CA ILE A 10 15.62 -23.90 20.99
C ILE A 10 15.97 -22.65 21.79
N ILE A 11 15.89 -22.74 23.12
CA ILE A 11 16.50 -21.76 24.02
C ILE A 11 17.95 -22.20 24.23
N SER A 12 18.87 -21.71 23.40
CA SER A 12 20.31 -21.79 23.68
C SER A 12 20.68 -20.67 24.64
N GLY A 13 21.43 -21.00 25.70
CA GLY A 13 21.79 -20.10 26.80
C GLY A 13 22.31 -18.71 26.39
N MET A 14 21.92 -17.72 27.17
CA MET A 14 22.26 -16.31 27.04
C MET A 14 23.77 -16.10 26.92
N THR A 15 24.19 -15.74 25.71
CA THR A 15 25.40 -14.94 25.47
C THR A 15 24.95 -13.71 24.68
N ALA A 16 25.48 -12.54 25.05
CA ALA A 16 25.11 -11.28 24.41
C ALA A 16 25.37 -11.37 22.89
N GLY A 17 24.30 -11.24 22.09
CA GLY A 17 24.39 -11.22 20.62
C GLY A 17 23.64 -12.32 19.85
N VAL A 18 22.86 -13.18 20.51
CA VAL A 18 22.05 -14.20 19.79
C VAL A 18 20.65 -13.64 19.48
N SER A 19 20.36 -13.43 18.19
CA SER A 19 19.01 -13.14 17.72
C SER A 19 18.08 -14.33 17.98
N ALA A 20 16.97 -14.11 18.66
CA ALA A 20 15.95 -15.15 18.83
C ALA A 20 15.32 -15.45 17.46
N LYS A 21 15.32 -16.73 17.06
CA LYS A 21 14.73 -17.18 15.79
C LYS A 21 13.54 -18.10 16.05
N THR A 22 12.44 -17.85 15.37
CA THR A 22 11.31 -18.77 15.26
C THR A 22 11.31 -19.38 13.86
N VAL A 23 11.18 -20.70 13.77
CA VAL A 23 11.27 -21.44 12.52
C VAL A 23 9.98 -22.23 12.30
N TYR A 24 9.35 -21.99 11.16
CA TYR A 24 8.16 -22.70 10.70
C TYR A 24 8.52 -23.61 9.53
N SER A 25 8.32 -24.91 9.69
CA SER A 25 8.49 -25.87 8.60
C SER A 25 7.37 -25.67 7.57
N LEU A 26 7.75 -25.46 6.31
CA LEU A 26 6.80 -25.34 5.22
C LEU A 26 6.54 -26.72 4.60
N PRO A 27 5.28 -27.04 4.24
CA PRO A 27 5.00 -28.12 3.31
C PRO A 27 5.73 -27.88 1.99
N LYS A 28 5.89 -28.94 1.18
CA LYS A 28 6.40 -28.78 -0.19
C LYS A 28 5.54 -27.77 -0.93
N TYR A 29 6.19 -26.81 -1.57
CA TYR A 29 5.58 -25.79 -2.41
C TYR A 29 6.32 -25.68 -3.76
N GLU A 30 5.62 -25.17 -4.77
CA GLU A 30 6.15 -24.84 -6.09
C GLU A 30 6.65 -23.39 -6.11
N SER A 31 5.89 -22.46 -5.52
CA SER A 31 6.26 -21.06 -5.42
C SER A 31 5.65 -20.39 -4.18
N ILE A 32 6.36 -19.42 -3.61
CA ILE A 32 5.82 -18.51 -2.58
C ILE A 32 5.12 -17.37 -3.31
N GLN A 33 3.91 -17.05 -2.88
CA GLN A 33 3.08 -15.97 -3.44
C GLN A 33 3.14 -14.73 -2.55
N LYS A 34 3.09 -14.93 -1.23
CA LYS A 34 3.11 -13.84 -0.24
C LYS A 34 3.79 -14.28 1.05
N LEU A 35 4.54 -13.36 1.64
CA LEU A 35 5.09 -13.49 2.98
C LEU A 35 4.78 -12.18 3.70
N PHE A 36 4.01 -12.22 4.79
CA PHE A 36 3.60 -11.00 5.48
C PHE A 36 3.72 -11.18 6.99
N LEU A 37 4.39 -10.24 7.64
CA LEU A 37 4.51 -10.19 9.10
C LEU A 37 3.68 -9.02 9.62
N THR A 38 2.81 -9.27 10.60
CA THR A 38 2.00 -8.21 11.20
C THR A 38 2.87 -7.14 11.87
N PRO A 39 2.42 -5.87 11.94
CA PRO A 39 3.21 -4.78 12.53
C PRO A 39 3.65 -5.01 13.99
N ASP A 40 2.90 -5.82 14.75
CA ASP A 40 3.25 -6.22 16.12
C ASP A 40 4.29 -7.35 16.20
N GLY A 41 4.70 -7.91 15.06
CA GLY A 41 5.68 -9.00 14.96
C GLY A 41 5.15 -10.38 15.36
N LYS A 42 3.86 -10.50 15.73
CA LYS A 42 3.33 -11.74 16.35
C LYS A 42 2.76 -12.75 15.37
N THR A 43 2.38 -12.30 14.17
CA THR A 43 1.69 -13.17 13.20
C THR A 43 2.39 -13.13 11.85
N LEU A 44 2.93 -14.28 11.46
CA LEU A 44 3.47 -14.54 10.14
C LEU A 44 2.41 -15.24 9.28
N TYR A 45 2.11 -14.64 8.14
CA TYR A 45 1.34 -15.25 7.07
C TYR A 45 2.28 -15.67 5.93
N VAL A 46 2.13 -16.92 5.48
CA VAL A 46 2.81 -17.45 4.30
C VAL A 46 1.76 -17.96 3.33
N GLU A 47 1.74 -17.42 2.13
CA GLU A 47 0.90 -17.88 1.03
C GLU A 47 1.80 -18.56 -0.01
N PHE A 48 1.49 -19.82 -0.34
CA PHE A 48 2.27 -20.59 -1.30
C PHE A 48 1.38 -21.42 -2.22
N LEU A 49 1.87 -21.66 -3.44
CA LEU A 49 1.25 -22.52 -4.43
C LEU A 49 1.84 -23.92 -4.37
N ASN A 50 0.98 -24.94 -4.40
CA ASN A 50 1.38 -26.35 -4.53
C ASN A 50 0.24 -27.17 -5.15
N ASN A 51 0.51 -27.95 -6.20
CA ASN A 51 -0.51 -28.73 -6.91
C ASN A 51 -1.75 -27.89 -7.28
N TYR A 52 -1.55 -26.69 -7.82
CA TYR A 52 -2.61 -25.73 -8.18
C TYR A 52 -3.48 -25.22 -7.00
N MET A 53 -3.11 -25.56 -5.76
CA MET A 53 -3.76 -25.05 -4.56
C MET A 53 -2.92 -23.94 -3.95
N VAL A 54 -3.57 -22.83 -3.58
CA VAL A 54 -2.97 -21.82 -2.72
C VAL A 54 -3.25 -22.22 -1.26
N THR A 55 -2.20 -22.35 -0.48
CA THR A 55 -2.28 -22.60 0.96
C THR A 55 -1.79 -21.40 1.73
N ILE A 56 -2.57 -21.00 2.73
CA ILE A 56 -2.23 -19.93 3.66
C ILE A 56 -1.85 -20.58 4.99
N LEU A 57 -0.65 -20.27 5.46
CA LEU A 57 -0.23 -20.60 6.81
C LEU A 57 -0.34 -19.37 7.70
N LYS A 58 -0.84 -19.54 8.92
CA LYS A 58 -0.74 -18.57 10.01
C LYS A 58 0.17 -19.16 11.08
N ASN A 59 1.33 -18.56 11.30
CA ASN A 59 2.34 -19.05 12.25
C ASN A 59 2.68 -20.54 12.02
N GLY A 60 2.80 -20.95 10.76
CA GLY A 60 3.14 -22.32 10.34
C GLY A 60 1.98 -23.32 10.36
N GLU A 61 0.82 -22.94 10.88
CA GLU A 61 -0.38 -23.79 10.86
C GLU A 61 -1.21 -23.49 9.62
N VAL A 62 -1.78 -24.53 8.99
CA VAL A 62 -2.68 -24.36 7.84
C VAL A 62 -3.91 -23.59 8.30
N PHE A 63 -4.04 -22.38 7.80
CA PHE A 63 -5.16 -21.50 8.04
C PHE A 63 -6.27 -21.72 7.00
N GLY A 64 -5.89 -21.98 5.75
CA GLY A 64 -6.80 -22.33 4.67
C GLY A 64 -6.06 -22.93 3.47
N THR A 65 -6.76 -23.74 2.67
CA THR A 65 -6.25 -24.36 1.45
C THR A 65 -7.34 -24.33 0.40
N HIS A 66 -7.09 -23.66 -0.71
CA HIS A 66 -8.10 -23.39 -1.72
C HIS A 66 -7.49 -23.49 -3.13
N ASN A 67 -8.22 -24.11 -4.05
CA ASN A 67 -8.00 -23.89 -5.47
C ASN A 67 -8.60 -22.52 -5.80
N LEU A 68 -7.88 -21.67 -6.53
CA LEU A 68 -8.44 -20.43 -7.10
C LEU A 68 -8.77 -19.33 -6.06
N ILE A 69 -7.84 -19.02 -5.16
CA ILE A 69 -7.92 -17.74 -4.43
C ILE A 69 -7.73 -16.63 -5.46
N LYS A 70 -8.78 -15.86 -5.71
CA LYS A 70 -8.73 -14.69 -6.59
C LYS A 70 -8.01 -13.54 -5.89
N ASN A 71 -8.37 -13.28 -4.63
CA ASN A 71 -7.76 -12.22 -3.80
C ASN A 71 -7.81 -12.56 -2.30
N SER A 72 -6.82 -12.07 -1.54
CA SER A 72 -6.75 -12.14 -0.08
C SER A 72 -6.59 -10.74 0.56
N PHE A 73 -7.39 -10.45 1.58
CA PHE A 73 -7.53 -9.14 2.23
C PHE A 73 -7.32 -9.26 3.73
N PHE A 74 -6.65 -8.28 4.33
CA PHE A 74 -6.32 -8.26 5.76
C PHE A 74 -6.66 -6.90 6.35
N SER A 75 -7.26 -6.90 7.53
CA SER A 75 -7.25 -5.71 8.41
C SER A 75 -5.81 -5.35 8.80
N GLU A 76 -5.54 -4.08 9.05
CA GLU A 76 -4.18 -3.61 9.37
C GLU A 76 -3.59 -4.28 10.61
N ASN A 77 -4.43 -4.55 11.62
CA ASN A 77 -4.02 -5.26 12.83
C ASN A 77 -3.92 -6.80 12.66
N GLY A 78 -4.24 -7.33 11.48
CA GLY A 78 -4.19 -8.76 11.15
C GLY A 78 -5.22 -9.63 11.89
N LYS A 79 -6.21 -9.04 12.58
CA LYS A 79 -7.22 -9.80 13.33
C LYS A 79 -8.34 -10.32 12.43
N SER A 80 -8.69 -9.55 11.41
CA SER A 80 -9.66 -9.94 10.39
C SER A 80 -9.02 -10.17 9.04
N ILE A 81 -9.50 -11.20 8.37
CA ILE A 81 -9.04 -11.65 7.06
C ILE A 81 -10.25 -12.00 6.19
N GLY A 82 -10.18 -11.69 4.91
CA GLY A 82 -11.16 -12.11 3.93
C GLY A 82 -10.52 -12.62 2.66
N TRP A 83 -11.25 -13.47 1.95
CA TRP A 83 -10.85 -13.93 0.63
C TRP A 83 -12.06 -14.21 -0.25
N ILE A 84 -11.79 -14.18 -1.56
CA ILE A 84 -12.77 -14.43 -2.61
C ILE A 84 -12.27 -15.65 -3.39
N LEU A 85 -13.13 -16.67 -3.52
CA LEU A 85 -12.84 -17.91 -4.24
C LEU A 85 -13.71 -18.02 -5.48
N ASP A 86 -13.12 -18.40 -6.61
CA ASP A 86 -13.89 -18.77 -7.80
C ASP A 86 -14.36 -20.22 -7.67
N ASN A 87 -15.68 -20.44 -7.69
CA ASN A 87 -16.26 -21.78 -7.69
C ASN A 87 -16.67 -22.17 -9.12
N GLU A 88 -15.82 -22.96 -9.79
CA GLU A 88 -16.03 -23.40 -11.17
C GLU A 88 -17.32 -24.22 -11.37
N ASN A 89 -17.78 -24.95 -10.35
CA ASN A 89 -18.98 -25.78 -10.46
C ASN A 89 -20.25 -24.93 -10.51
N THR A 90 -20.31 -23.89 -9.68
CA THR A 90 -21.47 -22.99 -9.61
C THR A 90 -21.35 -21.79 -10.53
N LYS A 91 -20.14 -21.52 -11.06
CA LYS A 91 -19.75 -20.29 -11.75
C LYS A 91 -20.05 -19.04 -10.91
N LYS A 92 -19.91 -19.16 -9.60
CA LYS A 92 -20.08 -18.09 -8.63
C LYS A 92 -18.81 -17.87 -7.85
N GLU A 93 -18.69 -16.70 -7.27
CA GLU A 93 -17.63 -16.37 -6.32
C GLU A 93 -18.15 -16.55 -4.89
N GLU A 94 -17.34 -17.20 -4.06
CA GLU A 94 -17.61 -17.39 -2.64
C GLU A 94 -16.82 -16.38 -1.82
N VAL A 95 -17.51 -15.62 -0.98
CA VAL A 95 -16.88 -14.63 -0.11
C VAL A 95 -16.75 -15.21 1.29
N TYR A 96 -15.54 -15.16 1.84
CA TYR A 96 -15.23 -15.62 3.19
C TYR A 96 -14.68 -14.47 4.04
N ILE A 97 -15.12 -14.41 5.29
CA ILE A 97 -14.60 -13.50 6.31
C ILE A 97 -14.31 -14.32 7.57
N ASP A 98 -13.09 -14.22 8.08
CA ASP A 98 -12.62 -14.91 9.29
C ASP A 98 -12.92 -16.42 9.28
N GLY A 99 -12.68 -17.07 8.13
CA GLY A 99 -12.87 -18.50 7.94
C GLY A 99 -14.32 -18.95 7.74
N LYS A 100 -15.29 -18.03 7.73
CA LYS A 100 -16.70 -18.33 7.50
C LYS A 100 -17.12 -17.86 6.13
N LYS A 101 -17.80 -18.73 5.38
CA LYS A 101 -18.49 -18.35 4.14
C LYS A 101 -19.63 -17.39 4.50
N VAL A 102 -19.62 -16.20 3.92
CA VAL A 102 -20.62 -15.15 4.18
C VAL A 102 -21.54 -14.91 2.98
N ALA A 103 -21.10 -15.22 1.75
CA ALA A 103 -21.93 -15.05 0.56
C ALA A 103 -21.52 -15.93 -0.62
N ASP A 104 -22.48 -16.12 -1.53
CA ASP A 104 -22.33 -16.59 -2.91
C ASP A 104 -22.81 -15.49 -3.86
N VAL A 105 -21.92 -14.98 -4.71
CA VAL A 105 -22.15 -13.84 -5.60
C VAL A 105 -21.69 -14.15 -7.01
N ASP A 106 -22.16 -13.40 -8.00
CA ASP A 106 -21.76 -13.64 -9.38
C ASP A 106 -20.36 -13.05 -9.65
N PHE A 107 -20.01 -11.94 -8.98
CA PHE A 107 -18.67 -11.34 -9.00
C PHE A 107 -18.41 -10.48 -7.76
N CYS A 108 -17.17 -10.50 -7.26
CA CYS A 108 -16.63 -9.63 -6.23
C CYS A 108 -15.13 -9.38 -6.51
N CYS A 109 -14.69 -8.13 -6.44
CA CYS A 109 -13.30 -7.79 -6.71
C CYS A 109 -12.49 -7.43 -5.45
N LEU A 110 -13.12 -6.75 -4.50
CA LEU A 110 -12.45 -6.12 -3.36
C LEU A 110 -13.21 -6.36 -2.08
N MET A 111 -12.48 -6.41 -0.97
CA MET A 111 -13.03 -6.37 0.37
C MET A 111 -12.29 -5.32 1.20
N TYR A 112 -13.05 -4.59 2.00
CA TYR A 112 -12.55 -3.52 2.83
C TYR A 112 -12.76 -3.87 4.29
N PHE A 113 -11.74 -3.65 5.11
CA PHE A 113 -11.81 -3.73 6.57
C PHE A 113 -11.44 -2.37 7.16
N THR A 114 -12.01 -2.04 8.31
CA THR A 114 -11.43 -0.99 9.15
C THR A 114 -10.08 -1.44 9.72
N PRO A 115 -9.18 -0.51 10.10
CA PRO A 115 -7.86 -0.89 10.62
C PRO A 115 -7.90 -1.84 11.82
N ASP A 116 -8.93 -1.68 12.67
CA ASP A 116 -9.17 -2.53 13.83
C ASP A 116 -9.84 -3.89 13.50
N GLY A 117 -10.25 -4.10 12.24
CA GLY A 117 -10.95 -5.28 11.75
C GLY A 117 -12.41 -5.40 12.20
N SER A 118 -12.94 -4.42 12.94
CA SER A 118 -14.29 -4.53 13.54
C SER A 118 -15.42 -4.29 12.54
N ARG A 119 -15.16 -3.55 11.46
CA ARG A 119 -16.10 -3.32 10.36
C ARG A 119 -15.51 -3.77 9.03
N TRP A 120 -16.40 -4.16 8.14
CA TRP A 120 -16.06 -4.68 6.83
C TRP A 120 -17.15 -4.37 5.81
N GLY A 121 -16.77 -4.41 4.53
CA GLY A 121 -17.72 -4.36 3.42
C GLY A 121 -17.09 -4.81 2.11
N TYR A 122 -17.93 -5.19 1.15
CA TYR A 122 -17.50 -5.53 -0.19
C TYR A 122 -18.58 -5.17 -1.24
N PRO A 123 -18.19 -4.63 -2.40
CA PRO A 123 -19.06 -4.59 -3.58
C PRO A 123 -19.26 -5.99 -4.14
N PHE A 124 -20.44 -6.27 -4.66
CA PHE A 124 -20.68 -7.52 -5.38
C PHE A 124 -21.73 -7.37 -6.48
N GLU A 125 -21.62 -8.22 -7.49
CA GLU A 125 -22.62 -8.39 -8.51
C GLU A 125 -23.52 -9.58 -8.19
N LYS A 126 -24.83 -9.40 -8.42
CA LYS A 126 -25.81 -10.47 -8.39
C LYS A 126 -26.95 -10.19 -9.34
N ASP A 127 -27.26 -11.14 -10.21
CA ASP A 127 -28.30 -11.05 -11.23
C ASP A 127 -28.14 -9.79 -12.10
N GLU A 128 -26.92 -9.56 -12.63
CA GLU A 128 -26.51 -8.41 -13.49
C GLU A 128 -26.68 -7.03 -12.82
N LYS A 129 -26.76 -7.00 -11.49
CA LYS A 129 -26.90 -5.77 -10.69
C LYS A 129 -25.81 -5.68 -9.64
N ASN A 130 -25.37 -4.46 -9.40
CA ASN A 130 -24.34 -4.18 -8.41
C ASN A 130 -24.95 -3.81 -7.06
N TYR A 131 -24.30 -4.26 -5.99
CA TYR A 131 -24.68 -4.03 -4.60
C TYR A 131 -23.45 -3.78 -3.74
N TYR A 132 -23.68 -3.24 -2.55
CA TYR A 132 -22.70 -3.26 -1.46
C TYR A 132 -23.24 -4.07 -0.29
N GLN A 133 -22.41 -4.96 0.25
CA GLN A 133 -22.59 -5.49 1.59
C GLN A 133 -21.69 -4.69 2.55
N ILE A 134 -22.25 -4.01 3.54
CA ILE A 134 -21.50 -3.29 4.59
C ILE A 134 -21.98 -3.81 5.93
N GLY A 135 -21.15 -4.60 6.61
CA GLY A 135 -21.59 -5.37 7.77
C GLY A 135 -22.82 -6.21 7.43
N ASN A 136 -23.91 -6.05 8.18
CA ASN A 136 -25.16 -6.78 7.94
C ASN A 136 -26.09 -6.10 6.92
N ASP A 137 -25.79 -4.85 6.53
CA ASP A 137 -26.65 -4.06 5.66
C ASP A 137 -26.27 -4.24 4.19
N LYS A 138 -27.30 -4.26 3.33
CA LYS A 138 -27.15 -4.40 1.88
C LYS A 138 -27.73 -3.18 1.18
N PHE A 139 -26.95 -2.57 0.29
CA PHE A 139 -27.32 -1.39 -0.48
C PHE A 139 -27.36 -1.69 -1.98
N GLY A 140 -28.30 -1.10 -2.71
CA GLY A 140 -28.54 -1.34 -4.13
C GLY A 140 -29.98 -1.77 -4.41
N PRO A 141 -30.30 -2.18 -5.65
CA PRO A 141 -29.37 -2.37 -6.76
C PRO A 141 -28.90 -1.06 -7.40
N PHE A 142 -27.69 -1.07 -7.95
CA PHE A 142 -27.09 -0.01 -8.77
C PHE A 142 -26.74 -0.55 -10.15
N LYS A 143 -26.52 0.35 -11.13
CA LYS A 143 -26.01 -0.04 -12.45
C LYS A 143 -24.55 -0.46 -12.33
N PHE A 144 -23.74 0.38 -11.69
CA PHE A 144 -22.36 0.07 -11.32
C PHE A 144 -22.08 0.54 -9.89
N GLY A 145 -21.25 -0.21 -9.17
CA GLY A 145 -20.69 0.19 -7.88
C GLY A 145 -19.16 0.17 -7.95
N ALA A 146 -18.51 1.23 -7.47
CA ALA A 146 -17.05 1.31 -7.45
C ALA A 146 -16.45 0.84 -6.11
N CYS A 147 -16.44 1.69 -5.09
CA CYS A 147 -15.66 1.43 -3.86
C CYS A 147 -16.45 1.72 -2.58
N ILE A 148 -16.00 1.10 -1.48
CA ILE A 148 -16.46 1.38 -0.11
C ILE A 148 -15.28 2.00 0.64
N PHE A 149 -15.56 3.02 1.44
CA PHE A 149 -14.56 3.78 2.18
C PHE A 149 -14.96 3.86 3.64
N PHE A 150 -14.04 3.54 4.54
CA PHE A 150 -14.19 3.73 5.98
C PHE A 150 -13.21 4.78 6.48
N SER A 151 -13.61 5.61 7.45
CA SER A 151 -12.63 6.36 8.23
C SER A 151 -11.90 5.42 9.20
N ALA A 152 -10.62 5.68 9.46
CA ALA A 152 -9.79 4.81 10.30
C ALA A 152 -10.22 4.79 11.77
N ASP A 153 -10.85 5.87 12.26
CA ASP A 153 -11.49 5.95 13.58
C ASP A 153 -12.84 5.21 13.67
N ASN A 154 -13.25 4.57 12.57
CA ASN A 154 -14.44 3.75 12.46
C ASN A 154 -15.77 4.52 12.62
N GLN A 155 -15.76 5.86 12.56
CA GLN A 155 -16.97 6.68 12.73
C GLN A 155 -17.74 6.90 11.43
N HIS A 156 -17.06 6.89 10.28
CA HIS A 156 -17.65 7.24 9.00
C HIS A 156 -17.56 6.09 7.99
N VAL A 157 -18.56 6.04 7.12
CA VAL A 157 -18.56 5.16 5.95
C VAL A 157 -19.14 5.89 4.75
N GLY A 158 -18.59 5.59 3.59
CA GLY A 158 -19.18 6.02 2.36
C GLY A 158 -18.88 5.12 1.19
N TYR A 159 -19.57 5.38 0.09
CA TYR A 159 -19.47 4.63 -1.15
C TYR A 159 -19.95 5.50 -2.31
N ASN A 160 -19.52 5.20 -3.53
CA ASN A 160 -19.99 5.86 -4.75
C ASN A 160 -20.58 4.88 -5.75
N TYR A 161 -21.66 5.25 -6.41
CA TYR A 161 -22.38 4.38 -7.34
C TYR A 161 -22.92 5.14 -8.55
N SER A 162 -23.19 4.40 -9.62
CA SER A 162 -23.83 4.90 -10.84
C SER A 162 -25.24 4.32 -10.99
N MET A 163 -26.19 5.17 -11.38
CA MET A 163 -27.54 4.75 -11.80
C MET A 163 -27.65 4.65 -13.33
N ALA A 164 -26.92 5.49 -14.04
CA ALA A 164 -26.87 5.55 -15.49
C ALA A 164 -25.50 6.09 -15.97
N GLU A 165 -25.30 6.10 -17.29
CA GLU A 165 -24.13 6.77 -17.86
C GLU A 165 -24.20 8.27 -17.51
N TYR A 166 -23.11 8.81 -16.98
CA TYR A 166 -23.03 10.18 -16.47
C TYR A 166 -24.02 10.53 -15.35
N GLU A 167 -24.43 9.54 -14.56
CA GLU A 167 -25.31 9.74 -13.39
C GLU A 167 -24.75 9.00 -12.16
N GLU A 168 -23.73 9.60 -11.55
CA GLU A 168 -23.02 9.09 -10.39
C GLU A 168 -23.37 9.85 -9.10
N TYR A 169 -23.26 9.14 -7.98
CA TYR A 169 -23.58 9.64 -6.65
C TYR A 169 -22.52 9.23 -5.65
N VAL A 170 -22.30 10.08 -4.65
CA VAL A 170 -21.49 9.78 -3.47
C VAL A 170 -22.42 9.71 -2.27
N VAL A 171 -22.22 8.72 -1.41
CA VAL A 171 -22.91 8.60 -0.12
C VAL A 171 -21.88 8.68 0.99
N ILE A 172 -22.10 9.59 1.95
CA ILE A 172 -21.32 9.72 3.19
C ILE A 172 -22.31 9.63 4.34
N ASP A 173 -22.16 8.62 5.20
CA ASP A 173 -23.02 8.38 6.37
C ASP A 173 -24.52 8.43 6.06
N GLY A 174 -24.90 7.81 4.94
CA GLY A 174 -26.29 7.77 4.46
C GLY A 174 -26.76 9.04 3.75
N LYS A 175 -26.00 10.14 3.78
CA LYS A 175 -26.31 11.35 3.01
C LYS A 175 -25.80 11.22 1.58
N LYS A 176 -26.71 11.44 0.61
CA LYS A 176 -26.44 11.34 -0.83
C LYS A 176 -26.08 12.69 -1.45
N PHE A 177 -25.08 12.71 -2.32
CA PHE A 177 -24.60 13.84 -3.12
C PHE A 177 -24.59 13.47 -4.60
N GLY A 178 -24.91 14.43 -5.49
CA GLY A 178 -25.11 14.21 -6.92
C GLY A 178 -26.54 14.53 -7.38
N PRO A 179 -26.92 14.20 -8.63
CA PRO A 179 -26.10 13.47 -9.60
C PRO A 179 -24.92 14.30 -10.12
N TYR A 180 -23.86 13.58 -10.50
CA TYR A 180 -22.67 14.09 -11.16
C TYR A 180 -22.41 13.26 -12.42
N GLU A 181 -21.73 13.85 -13.41
CA GLU A 181 -21.29 13.15 -14.60
C GLU A 181 -20.27 12.06 -14.24
N GLU A 182 -19.40 12.32 -13.26
CA GLU A 182 -18.48 11.34 -12.67
C GLU A 182 -18.29 11.67 -11.19
N ALA A 183 -18.06 10.67 -10.34
CA ALA A 183 -17.77 10.86 -8.93
C ALA A 183 -16.84 9.78 -8.34
N LEU A 184 -15.81 10.23 -7.61
CA LEU A 184 -14.82 9.38 -6.94
C LEU A 184 -14.75 9.71 -5.45
N GLY A 185 -14.63 8.66 -4.62
CA GLY A 185 -14.60 8.76 -3.16
C GLY A 185 -15.87 8.22 -2.50
N PRO A 186 -16.13 8.55 -1.21
CA PRO A 186 -15.46 9.58 -0.43
C PRO A 186 -14.11 9.15 0.17
N TYR A 187 -13.24 10.12 0.44
CA TYR A 187 -11.93 9.95 1.07
C TYR A 187 -11.93 10.61 2.45
N PHE A 188 -11.73 9.82 3.50
CA PHE A 188 -11.72 10.31 4.88
C PHE A 188 -10.31 10.57 5.40
N SER A 189 -10.16 11.55 6.29
CA SER A 189 -8.97 11.63 7.14
C SER A 189 -8.94 10.50 8.16
N VAL A 190 -7.75 10.20 8.70
CA VAL A 190 -7.55 9.12 9.68
C VAL A 190 -8.50 9.25 10.88
N ASN A 191 -8.71 10.47 11.37
CA ASN A 191 -9.60 10.78 12.50
C ASN A 191 -11.01 11.19 12.09
N GLY A 192 -11.44 10.90 10.85
CA GLY A 192 -12.80 11.17 10.36
C GLY A 192 -13.17 12.64 10.15
N SER A 193 -12.35 13.59 10.61
CA SER A 193 -12.67 15.03 10.58
C SER A 193 -12.78 15.65 9.19
N PHE A 194 -12.15 15.07 8.17
CA PHE A 194 -12.37 15.40 6.76
C PHE A 194 -13.06 14.27 6.03
N ALA A 195 -14.05 14.64 5.22
CA ALA A 195 -14.61 13.83 4.15
C ALA A 195 -14.50 14.64 2.86
N ALA A 196 -13.90 14.04 1.83
CA ALA A 196 -13.79 14.66 0.52
C ALA A 196 -14.25 13.73 -0.58
N TYR A 197 -14.66 14.30 -1.70
CA TYR A 197 -14.95 13.54 -2.91
C TYR A 197 -14.65 14.40 -4.12
N ILE A 198 -14.25 13.74 -5.21
CA ILE A 198 -13.99 14.38 -6.50
C ILE A 198 -15.22 14.14 -7.35
N TYR A 199 -15.65 15.14 -8.09
CA TYR A 199 -16.78 15.00 -8.99
C TYR A 199 -16.61 15.86 -10.24
N MET A 200 -17.27 15.44 -11.31
CA MET A 200 -17.41 16.21 -12.53
C MET A 200 -18.80 16.84 -12.58
N LYS A 201 -18.86 18.13 -12.94
CA LYS A 201 -20.11 18.84 -13.18
C LYS A 201 -19.98 19.78 -14.36
N ASN A 202 -20.90 19.74 -15.32
CA ASN A 202 -20.79 20.52 -16.56
C ASN A 202 -19.45 20.29 -17.29
N TRP A 203 -18.91 19.07 -17.23
CA TRP A 203 -17.61 18.69 -17.82
C TRP A 203 -16.39 19.40 -17.21
N GLU A 204 -16.53 19.95 -16.00
CA GLU A 204 -15.41 20.48 -15.22
C GLU A 204 -15.22 19.63 -13.96
N HIS A 205 -13.96 19.41 -13.54
CA HIS A 205 -13.63 18.65 -12.34
C HIS A 205 -13.53 19.54 -11.10
N PHE A 206 -14.11 19.05 -10.01
CA PHE A 206 -14.15 19.69 -8.70
C PHE A 206 -13.75 18.69 -7.61
N ILE A 207 -13.25 19.23 -6.49
CA ILE A 207 -13.13 18.49 -5.25
C ILE A 207 -13.94 19.20 -4.17
N ASP A 208 -14.82 18.47 -3.50
CA ASP A 208 -15.48 18.93 -2.27
C ASP A 208 -14.70 18.40 -1.07
N ILE A 209 -14.39 19.28 -0.11
CA ILE A 209 -13.79 18.91 1.17
C ILE A 209 -14.67 19.53 2.26
N ASN A 210 -15.39 18.68 3.01
CA ASN A 210 -16.34 19.10 4.06
C ASN A 210 -17.36 20.17 3.62
N GLY A 211 -17.89 20.06 2.40
CA GLY A 211 -18.88 20.99 1.84
C GLY A 211 -18.30 22.25 1.22
N LYS A 212 -16.97 22.38 1.16
CA LYS A 212 -16.30 23.44 0.41
C LYS A 212 -15.74 22.91 -0.90
N THR A 213 -16.19 23.50 -2.00
CA THR A 213 -15.77 23.16 -3.36
C THR A 213 -14.49 23.89 -3.77
N TYR A 214 -13.61 23.19 -4.47
CA TYR A 214 -12.43 23.73 -5.15
C TYR A 214 -12.39 23.28 -6.61
N ASP A 215 -12.04 24.19 -7.50
CA ASP A 215 -11.87 23.90 -8.93
C ASP A 215 -10.53 23.19 -9.16
N VAL A 216 -10.57 22.01 -9.81
CA VAL A 216 -9.37 21.25 -10.18
C VAL A 216 -9.18 21.13 -11.70
N TYR A 217 -10.06 21.77 -12.47
CA TYR A 217 -10.03 21.99 -13.92
C TYR A 217 -9.92 20.74 -14.78
N GLN A 218 -8.73 20.17 -14.90
CA GLN A 218 -8.44 19.09 -15.85
C GLN A 218 -8.38 17.73 -15.16
N GLU A 219 -7.68 17.67 -14.02
CA GLU A 219 -7.54 16.44 -13.22
C GLU A 219 -7.31 16.83 -11.75
N GLY A 220 -7.99 16.13 -10.84
CA GLY A 220 -7.73 16.19 -9.40
C GLY A 220 -7.32 14.81 -8.89
N TYR A 221 -6.33 14.75 -8.01
CA TYR A 221 -5.90 13.51 -7.38
C TYR A 221 -6.45 13.37 -5.96
N ILE A 222 -6.41 12.15 -5.43
CA ILE A 222 -6.90 11.79 -4.10
C ILE A 222 -6.31 12.73 -3.03
N PRO A 223 -7.14 13.33 -2.16
CA PRO A 223 -6.66 14.22 -1.12
C PRO A 223 -5.83 13.46 -0.07
N SER A 224 -4.88 14.18 0.49
CA SER A 224 -4.03 13.79 1.61
C SER A 224 -4.40 14.63 2.83
N TYR A 225 -4.25 14.06 4.02
CA TYR A 225 -4.63 14.70 5.27
C TYR A 225 -3.49 14.67 6.27
N SER A 226 -3.41 15.69 7.11
CA SER A 226 -2.51 15.62 8.26
C SER A 226 -3.03 14.63 9.31
N PRO A 227 -2.14 13.98 10.07
CA PRO A 227 -2.55 13.04 11.12
C PRO A 227 -3.45 13.65 12.21
N ASP A 228 -3.30 14.95 12.51
CA ASP A 228 -4.18 15.65 13.45
C ASP A 228 -5.58 15.99 12.88
N GLY A 229 -5.80 15.72 11.58
CA GLY A 229 -7.03 16.01 10.85
C GLY A 229 -7.38 17.49 10.78
N LYS A 230 -6.39 18.39 10.85
CA LYS A 230 -6.63 19.83 10.72
C LYS A 230 -6.19 20.40 9.38
N ARG A 231 -5.40 19.64 8.63
CA ARG A 231 -4.82 20.06 7.35
C ARG A 231 -5.17 19.06 6.27
N PHE A 232 -5.24 19.57 5.05
CA PHE A 232 -5.49 18.78 3.86
C PHE A 232 -4.63 19.28 2.70
N ALA A 233 -4.38 18.41 1.75
CA ALA A 233 -3.77 18.78 0.50
C ALA A 233 -4.28 17.92 -0.66
N PHE A 234 -4.31 18.50 -1.85
CA PHE A 234 -4.62 17.79 -3.09
C PHE A 234 -3.77 18.37 -4.22
N THR A 235 -3.52 17.58 -5.26
CA THR A 235 -2.83 18.04 -6.47
C THR A 235 -3.82 18.16 -7.62
N TYR A 236 -3.56 19.11 -8.51
CA TYR A 236 -4.42 19.37 -9.66
C TYR A 236 -3.66 19.91 -10.87
N LEU A 237 -4.23 19.70 -12.06
CA LEU A 237 -3.69 20.17 -13.34
C LEU A 237 -4.44 21.42 -13.82
N LYS A 238 -3.71 22.52 -14.03
CA LYS A 238 -4.27 23.77 -14.57
C LYS A 238 -3.37 24.37 -15.65
N GLY A 239 -3.89 24.48 -16.87
CA GLY A 239 -3.16 25.06 -17.99
C GLY A 239 -1.88 24.30 -18.35
N GLY A 240 -1.93 22.96 -18.29
CA GLY A 240 -0.79 22.10 -18.59
C GLY A 240 0.33 22.09 -17.54
N LYS A 241 0.06 22.58 -16.32
CA LYS A 241 1.00 22.55 -15.19
C LYS A 241 0.33 22.03 -13.93
N TYR A 242 1.10 21.29 -13.14
CA TYR A 242 0.64 20.72 -11.87
C TYR A 242 0.86 21.69 -10.72
N TYR A 243 -0.09 21.70 -9.79
CA TYR A 243 -0.09 22.48 -8.56
C TYR A 243 -0.51 21.60 -7.39
N ALA A 244 0.06 21.86 -6.21
CA ALA A 244 -0.40 21.32 -4.95
C ALA A 244 -1.19 22.41 -4.21
N ASN A 245 -2.42 22.12 -3.82
CA ASN A 245 -3.17 22.93 -2.89
C ASN A 245 -2.92 22.40 -1.48
N ILE A 246 -2.39 23.25 -0.59
CA ILE A 246 -2.19 22.94 0.83
C ILE A 246 -3.06 23.89 1.63
N ASP A 247 -4.04 23.38 2.36
CA ASP A 247 -4.93 24.17 3.23
C ASP A 247 -5.61 25.35 2.49
N GLY A 248 -6.01 25.13 1.23
CA GLY A 248 -6.64 26.14 0.39
C GLY A 248 -5.66 27.05 -0.37
N LYS A 249 -4.35 26.91 -0.17
CA LYS A 249 -3.32 27.71 -0.86
C LYS A 249 -2.60 26.87 -1.90
N SER A 250 -2.58 27.34 -3.14
CA SER A 250 -1.90 26.66 -4.22
C SER A 250 -0.43 27.09 -4.34
N GLU A 251 0.45 26.10 -4.48
CA GLU A 251 1.84 26.29 -4.87
C GLU A 251 2.20 25.32 -6.01
N GLY A 252 3.12 25.72 -6.89
CA GLY A 252 3.52 24.87 -8.02
C GLY A 252 3.71 25.63 -9.32
N GLY A 253 3.16 25.07 -10.41
CA GLY A 253 3.51 25.44 -11.77
C GLY A 253 4.61 24.54 -12.35
N TYR A 254 4.58 23.27 -11.94
CA TYR A 254 5.58 22.26 -12.27
C TYR A 254 5.11 21.38 -13.42
N GLY A 255 6.06 20.62 -13.98
CA GLY A 255 5.77 19.64 -15.03
C GLY A 255 5.10 18.37 -14.50
N ASP A 256 5.23 18.10 -13.20
CA ASP A 256 4.56 17.02 -12.47
C ASP A 256 4.66 17.26 -10.95
N ILE A 257 3.70 16.77 -10.18
CA ILE A 257 3.68 16.76 -8.71
C ILE A 257 3.03 15.45 -8.22
N GLN A 258 3.75 14.72 -7.38
CA GLN A 258 3.22 13.55 -6.68
C GLN A 258 2.43 13.95 -5.44
N SER A 259 1.64 13.02 -4.88
CA SER A 259 0.83 13.27 -3.68
C SER A 259 1.63 13.89 -2.53
N VAL A 260 0.96 14.75 -1.77
CA VAL A 260 1.55 15.44 -0.62
C VAL A 260 1.54 14.52 0.60
N SER A 261 2.66 14.49 1.32
CA SER A 261 2.78 13.80 2.61
C SER A 261 2.93 14.82 3.73
N PHE A 262 2.14 14.67 4.79
CA PHE A 262 2.27 15.46 6.02
C PHE A 262 3.19 14.76 7.03
N SER A 263 3.89 15.54 7.84
CA SER A 263 4.64 15.01 8.99
C SER A 263 3.70 14.50 10.09
N ALA A 264 4.20 13.58 10.92
CA ALA A 264 3.39 12.99 11.99
C ALA A 264 2.85 14.04 12.98
N ASP A 265 3.63 15.09 13.26
CA ASP A 265 3.24 16.24 14.10
C ASP A 265 2.38 17.27 13.35
N SER A 266 2.03 17.02 12.08
CA SER A 266 1.23 17.88 11.20
C SER A 266 1.85 19.26 10.88
N SER A 267 3.08 19.54 11.33
CA SER A 267 3.72 20.85 11.21
C SER A 267 4.38 21.08 9.84
N GLN A 268 4.80 20.01 9.18
CA GLN A 268 5.49 20.02 7.89
C GLN A 268 4.74 19.18 6.86
N TYR A 269 5.09 19.41 5.59
CA TYR A 269 4.61 18.62 4.48
C TYR A 269 5.69 18.55 3.41
N GLY A 270 5.57 17.62 2.48
CA GLY A 270 6.47 17.50 1.35
C GLY A 270 5.88 16.69 0.22
N TYR A 271 6.51 16.76 -0.95
CA TYR A 271 6.08 16.07 -2.16
C TYR A 271 7.22 16.01 -3.18
N ALA A 272 7.19 14.99 -4.05
CA ALA A 272 8.06 14.95 -5.21
C ALA A 272 7.48 15.83 -6.32
N TYR A 273 8.34 16.54 -7.04
CA TYR A 273 7.91 17.36 -8.17
C TYR A 273 8.96 17.37 -9.28
N LYS A 274 8.50 17.65 -10.51
CA LYS A 274 9.32 17.68 -11.71
C LYS A 274 9.41 19.09 -12.28
N LYS A 275 10.63 19.61 -12.45
CA LYS A 275 10.83 20.85 -13.23
C LYS A 275 10.69 20.53 -14.73
N ALA A 276 10.44 21.55 -15.56
CA ALA A 276 10.26 21.41 -17.00
C ALA A 276 11.41 20.68 -17.75
N LEU A 277 12.59 20.49 -17.13
CA LEU A 277 13.77 19.81 -17.67
C LEU A 277 13.94 18.33 -17.25
N GLN A 278 12.85 17.60 -17.04
CA GLN A 278 12.84 16.14 -16.77
C GLN A 278 13.47 15.66 -15.45
N LYS A 279 14.05 16.55 -14.63
CA LYS A 279 14.62 16.19 -13.33
C LYS A 279 13.61 16.35 -12.20
N PHE A 280 13.63 15.38 -11.29
CA PHE A 280 12.79 15.36 -10.10
C PHE A 280 13.52 15.99 -8.92
N TYR A 281 12.72 16.57 -8.04
CA TYR A 281 13.11 17.14 -6.76
C TYR A 281 12.16 16.63 -5.69
N MET A 282 12.64 16.50 -4.46
CA MET A 282 11.81 16.18 -3.31
C MET A 282 11.76 17.40 -2.40
N LYS A 283 10.57 17.99 -2.23
CA LYS A 283 10.34 19.04 -1.24
C LYS A 283 10.08 18.38 0.11
N VAL A 284 10.82 18.79 1.14
CA VAL A 284 10.59 18.41 2.54
C VAL A 284 10.58 19.69 3.37
N GLY A 285 9.39 20.09 3.83
CA GLY A 285 9.18 21.39 4.47
C GLY A 285 9.62 22.55 3.57
N LYS A 286 10.63 23.30 4.01
CA LYS A 286 11.17 24.46 3.28
C LYS A 286 12.35 24.11 2.36
N LYS A 287 12.82 22.87 2.36
CA LYS A 287 14.03 22.46 1.65
C LYS A 287 13.67 21.58 0.45
N ASP A 288 14.38 21.80 -0.65
CA ASP A 288 14.34 20.93 -1.82
C ASP A 288 15.59 20.06 -1.89
N TYR A 289 15.40 18.79 -2.17
CA TYR A 289 16.43 17.78 -2.39
C TYR A 289 16.45 17.40 -3.88
N GLY A 290 17.64 17.24 -4.47
CA GLY A 290 17.82 16.94 -5.89
C GLY A 290 18.88 17.83 -6.56
N PRO A 291 18.97 17.82 -7.91
CA PRO A 291 18.12 17.09 -8.84
C PRO A 291 18.37 15.58 -8.86
N TYR A 292 17.32 14.82 -9.19
CA TYR A 292 17.33 13.36 -9.36
C TYR A 292 16.81 12.96 -10.74
N ASP A 293 17.14 11.73 -11.17
CA ASP A 293 16.53 11.13 -12.36
C ASP A 293 15.06 10.79 -12.11
N SER A 294 14.76 10.28 -10.91
CA SER A 294 13.41 10.09 -10.37
C SER A 294 13.42 10.24 -8.85
N ALA A 295 12.30 10.63 -8.24
CA ALA A 295 12.11 10.68 -6.79
C ALA A 295 10.67 10.36 -6.42
N TYR A 296 10.46 9.55 -5.38
CA TYR A 296 9.15 9.04 -4.98
C TYR A 296 9.03 8.92 -3.46
N SER A 297 7.79 8.76 -2.97
CA SER A 297 7.50 8.13 -1.69
C SER A 297 8.14 8.83 -0.49
N LEU A 298 7.71 10.05 -0.18
CA LEU A 298 8.10 10.74 1.06
C LEU A 298 7.26 10.21 2.23
N TYR A 299 7.93 9.64 3.21
CA TYR A 299 7.33 9.18 4.45
C TYR A 299 7.99 9.86 5.64
N TYR A 300 7.18 10.32 6.59
CA TYR A 300 7.68 10.84 7.86
C TYR A 300 7.63 9.75 8.92
N SER A 301 8.58 9.78 9.85
CA SER A 301 8.53 8.95 11.04
C SER A 301 7.36 9.35 11.96
N PRO A 302 6.81 8.43 12.77
CA PRO A 302 5.75 8.73 13.73
C PRO A 302 6.14 9.79 14.77
N ASN A 303 7.43 9.96 15.06
CA ASN A 303 7.93 10.99 15.96
C ASN A 303 7.99 12.39 15.30
N GLY A 304 7.77 12.49 13.98
CA GLY A 304 7.78 13.73 13.18
C GLY A 304 9.16 14.32 12.91
N LYS A 305 10.24 13.72 13.42
CA LYS A 305 11.61 14.24 13.32
C LYS A 305 12.34 13.76 12.08
N ASP A 306 12.05 12.53 11.67
CA ASP A 306 12.73 11.85 10.57
C ASP A 306 11.83 11.74 9.36
N PHE A 307 12.45 11.58 8.20
CA PHE A 307 11.75 11.31 6.97
C PHE A 307 12.59 10.42 6.07
N GLY A 308 11.93 9.66 5.21
CA GLY A 308 12.58 8.82 4.23
C GLY A 308 11.98 9.04 2.85
N PHE A 309 12.82 9.05 1.81
CA PHE A 309 12.35 9.00 0.44
C PHE A 309 13.34 8.30 -0.48
N ALA A 310 12.80 7.69 -1.53
CA ALA A 310 13.58 6.98 -2.54
C ALA A 310 13.89 7.89 -3.72
N TYR A 311 15.10 7.75 -4.30
CA TYR A 311 15.44 8.43 -5.53
C TYR A 311 16.41 7.60 -6.40
N LYS A 312 16.43 7.93 -7.70
CA LYS A 312 17.34 7.31 -8.69
C LYS A 312 18.35 8.34 -9.21
N LYS A 313 19.61 7.90 -9.42
CA LYS A 313 20.68 8.68 -10.06
C LYS A 313 21.51 7.83 -11.02
N GLY A 314 22.10 8.49 -12.02
CA GLY A 314 23.04 7.89 -12.96
C GLY A 314 22.37 7.14 -14.12
N GLY A 315 21.08 7.36 -14.34
CA GLY A 315 20.37 6.88 -15.51
C GLY A 315 20.77 7.65 -16.78
N LYS A 316 20.60 7.02 -17.93
CA LYS A 316 20.87 7.62 -19.24
C LYS A 316 19.57 7.87 -19.98
N ILE A 317 19.49 9.01 -20.67
CA ILE A 317 18.35 9.30 -21.54
C ILE A 317 18.45 8.40 -22.76
N VAL A 318 17.46 7.53 -22.96
CA VAL A 318 17.28 6.70 -24.15
C VAL A 318 15.93 7.03 -24.78
N LYS A 319 15.69 6.55 -26.00
CA LYS A 319 14.35 6.60 -26.62
C LYS A 319 13.74 5.22 -26.54
N ASN A 320 12.49 5.12 -26.09
CA ASN A 320 11.72 3.89 -26.21
C ASN A 320 11.27 3.65 -27.67
N GLU A 321 10.58 2.53 -27.91
CA GLU A 321 10.06 2.14 -29.24
C GLU A 321 9.14 3.19 -29.90
N TYR A 322 8.51 4.06 -29.10
CA TYR A 322 7.66 5.16 -29.55
C TYR A 322 8.42 6.49 -29.76
N GLY A 323 9.74 6.51 -29.58
CA GLY A 323 10.58 7.70 -29.73
C GLY A 323 10.56 8.66 -28.51
N THR A 324 9.85 8.31 -27.44
CA THR A 324 9.77 9.08 -26.20
C THR A 324 11.08 8.98 -25.43
N LYS A 325 11.60 10.13 -24.97
CA LYS A 325 12.81 10.18 -24.12
C LYS A 325 12.48 9.68 -22.72
N VAL A 326 13.18 8.64 -22.30
CA VAL A 326 13.01 7.95 -21.01
C VAL A 326 14.36 7.76 -20.33
N ILE A 327 14.39 7.60 -19.02
CA ILE A 327 15.64 7.37 -18.27
C ILE A 327 15.81 5.86 -18.06
N ALA A 328 16.81 5.27 -18.68
CA ALA A 328 17.16 3.85 -18.53
C ALA A 328 18.39 3.66 -17.62
N GLY A 329 18.41 2.54 -16.90
CA GLY A 329 19.46 2.22 -15.94
C GLY A 329 19.53 3.20 -14.77
N GLY A 330 20.69 3.31 -14.12
CA GLY A 330 20.91 4.08 -12.90
C GLY A 330 20.78 3.24 -11.63
N LYS A 331 21.09 3.85 -10.49
CA LYS A 331 21.05 3.20 -9.17
C LYS A 331 20.05 3.88 -8.27
N TRP A 332 19.42 3.08 -7.42
CA TRP A 332 18.50 3.53 -6.40
C TRP A 332 19.23 3.89 -5.11
N TYR A 333 18.67 4.85 -4.41
CA TYR A 333 19.15 5.32 -3.12
C TYR A 333 17.95 5.59 -2.21
N MET A 334 18.17 5.46 -0.91
CA MET A 334 17.24 5.92 0.12
C MET A 334 17.85 7.11 0.83
N ASN A 335 17.16 8.25 0.87
CA ASN A 335 17.51 9.34 1.76
C ASN A 335 16.74 9.16 3.07
N ILE A 336 17.44 9.06 4.20
CA ILE A 336 16.84 9.09 5.55
C ILE A 336 17.36 10.34 6.25
N THR A 337 16.46 11.30 6.52
CA THR A 337 16.74 12.55 7.23
C THR A 337 17.98 13.29 6.68
N GLY A 338 18.09 13.34 5.35
CA GLY A 338 19.18 14.00 4.65
C GLY A 338 20.45 13.16 4.44
N LYS A 339 20.53 11.94 4.96
CA LYS A 339 21.63 11.00 4.70
C LYS A 339 21.25 9.99 3.62
N ASP A 340 22.12 9.83 2.63
CA ASP A 340 21.90 8.91 1.52
C ASP A 340 22.46 7.50 1.84
N TYR A 341 21.68 6.48 1.50
CA TYR A 341 22.00 5.05 1.57
C TYR A 341 21.90 4.43 0.18
N GLY A 342 22.88 3.63 -0.22
CA GLY A 342 23.02 3.06 -1.57
C GLY A 342 24.44 3.21 -2.12
N PRO A 343 24.68 2.94 -3.41
CA PRO A 343 23.70 2.59 -4.44
C PRO A 343 23.13 1.17 -4.31
N TYR A 344 21.88 0.99 -4.76
CA TYR A 344 21.19 -0.30 -4.85
C TYR A 344 20.68 -0.59 -6.28
N ASP A 345 20.53 -1.86 -6.62
CA ASP A 345 19.97 -2.30 -7.91
C ASP A 345 18.45 -2.15 -7.95
N GLY A 346 17.81 -2.31 -6.80
CA GLY A 346 16.38 -2.12 -6.60
C GLY A 346 16.04 -1.78 -5.15
N LEU A 347 14.86 -1.19 -4.95
CA LEU A 347 14.23 -0.98 -3.66
C LEU A 347 12.87 -1.70 -3.70
N LEU A 348 12.52 -2.42 -2.63
CA LEU A 348 11.21 -3.08 -2.56
C LEU A 348 10.17 -2.12 -1.98
N TYR A 349 9.06 -1.96 -2.70
CA TYR A 349 7.89 -1.22 -2.25
C TYR A 349 6.81 -2.24 -1.97
N ARG A 350 6.50 -2.45 -0.69
CA ARG A 350 5.32 -3.22 -0.29
C ARG A 350 4.29 -2.25 0.25
N ASN A 351 3.09 -2.24 -0.35
CA ASN A 351 2.01 -1.30 -0.05
C ASN A 351 2.48 0.17 -0.21
N ASP A 352 3.18 0.47 -1.32
CA ASP A 352 3.71 1.79 -1.69
C ASP A 352 4.71 2.44 -0.73
N ASN A 353 5.05 1.77 0.38
CA ASN A 353 5.94 2.31 1.40
C ASN A 353 7.35 1.67 1.31
N PRO A 354 8.38 2.41 0.86
CA PRO A 354 9.74 1.90 0.81
C PRO A 354 10.45 1.93 2.17
N VAL A 355 9.93 2.64 3.18
CA VAL A 355 10.59 2.83 4.48
C VAL A 355 9.62 2.68 5.65
N ARG A 356 9.95 1.80 6.60
CA ARG A 356 9.15 1.59 7.81
C ARG A 356 9.82 2.30 8.98
N PHE A 357 9.06 3.08 9.71
CA PHE A 357 9.49 3.77 10.93
C PHE A 357 8.73 3.22 12.13
N SER A 358 9.40 3.10 13.27
CA SER A 358 8.78 2.85 14.58
C SER A 358 9.64 3.49 15.67
N GLY A 359 9.07 4.43 16.42
CA GLY A 359 9.83 5.25 17.36
C GLY A 359 10.95 6.02 16.66
N ASP A 360 12.19 5.81 17.13
CA ASP A 360 13.42 6.40 16.56
C ASP A 360 14.13 5.46 15.56
N HIS A 361 13.56 4.29 15.31
CA HIS A 361 14.14 3.27 14.42
C HIS A 361 13.48 3.28 13.04
N TRP A 362 14.24 2.88 12.04
CA TRP A 362 13.78 2.80 10.66
C TRP A 362 14.40 1.65 9.90
N GLY A 363 13.73 1.24 8.83
CA GLY A 363 14.29 0.26 7.90
C GLY A 363 13.66 0.30 6.52
N PHE A 364 14.33 -0.32 5.56
CA PHE A 364 13.85 -0.46 4.18
C PHE A 364 14.44 -1.71 3.54
N LEU A 365 13.76 -2.24 2.51
CA LEU A 365 14.19 -3.41 1.76
C LEU A 365 14.87 -2.99 0.45
N TYR A 366 16.00 -3.62 0.13
CA TYR A 366 16.76 -3.36 -1.08
C TYR A 366 17.27 -4.66 -1.72
N GLY A 367 17.40 -4.63 -3.04
CA GLY A 367 17.92 -5.73 -3.84
C GLY A 367 19.38 -5.50 -4.24
N ALA A 368 20.17 -6.57 -4.23
CA ALA A 368 21.53 -6.59 -4.76
C ALA A 368 21.72 -7.76 -5.73
N GLY A 369 22.43 -7.51 -6.83
CA GLY A 369 22.58 -8.46 -7.94
C GLY A 369 21.33 -8.58 -8.80
N CYS A 370 20.40 -7.61 -8.70
CA CYS A 370 19.20 -7.58 -9.51
C CYS A 370 19.52 -7.00 -10.89
N VAL A 371 19.08 -7.67 -11.96
CA VAL A 371 19.17 -7.12 -13.32
C VAL A 371 17.85 -6.43 -13.63
N GLN A 372 17.91 -5.13 -13.93
CA GLN A 372 16.77 -4.45 -14.57
C GLN A 372 16.78 -4.87 -16.04
N PRO A 373 15.69 -5.42 -16.60
CA PRO A 373 15.61 -5.76 -18.02
C PRO A 373 15.98 -4.53 -18.87
N GLU A 374 16.90 -4.69 -19.82
CA GLU A 374 17.26 -3.60 -20.72
C GLU A 374 16.07 -3.27 -21.63
N GLY A 375 15.56 -2.04 -21.55
CA GLY A 375 14.50 -1.53 -22.42
C GLY A 375 13.18 -1.22 -21.72
N GLU A 376 13.00 -1.64 -20.47
CA GLU A 376 11.74 -1.40 -19.75
C GLU A 376 11.76 -0.07 -18.98
N VAL A 377 10.74 0.75 -19.25
CA VAL A 377 10.56 2.09 -18.69
C VAL A 377 9.65 1.96 -17.48
N PHE A 378 10.20 1.58 -16.33
CA PHE A 378 9.40 1.53 -15.12
C PHE A 378 9.29 2.92 -14.49
N SER A 379 8.07 3.45 -14.48
CA SER A 379 7.71 4.70 -13.79
C SER A 379 7.57 4.51 -12.28
N GLN A 380 7.38 3.27 -11.80
CA GLN A 380 7.33 2.87 -10.40
C GLN A 380 7.88 1.44 -10.24
N PRO A 381 8.72 1.14 -9.22
CA PRO A 381 9.22 -0.21 -8.97
C PRO A 381 8.17 -1.10 -8.28
N GLY A 382 7.65 -2.10 -9.00
CA GLY A 382 6.77 -3.15 -8.48
C GLY A 382 7.53 -4.44 -8.11
N ILE A 383 6.94 -5.28 -7.27
CA ILE A 383 7.50 -6.57 -6.79
C ILE A 383 7.74 -7.58 -7.94
N SER A 384 7.12 -7.39 -9.11
CA SER A 384 7.01 -8.40 -10.17
C SER A 384 8.26 -8.58 -11.04
N ASP A 385 9.24 -7.69 -11.00
CA ASP A 385 10.24 -7.60 -12.09
C ASP A 385 11.66 -8.03 -11.66
N PHE A 386 11.74 -8.93 -10.68
CA PHE A 386 12.99 -9.33 -10.04
C PHE A 386 13.38 -10.79 -10.31
N GLU A 387 14.13 -11.05 -11.38
CA GLU A 387 14.77 -12.35 -11.60
C GLU A 387 16.20 -12.39 -11.02
N GLY A 388 16.51 -13.43 -10.24
CA GLY A 388 17.87 -13.82 -9.86
C GLY A 388 18.57 -13.06 -8.72
N GLY A 389 17.98 -11.98 -8.19
CA GLY A 389 18.55 -11.18 -7.10
C GLY A 389 18.25 -11.69 -5.68
N LYS A 390 19.04 -11.26 -4.70
CA LYS A 390 18.76 -11.48 -3.26
C LYS A 390 18.25 -10.20 -2.61
N TRP A 391 17.28 -10.34 -1.71
CA TRP A 391 16.77 -9.25 -0.89
C TRP A 391 17.54 -9.11 0.41
N TYR A 392 17.64 -7.87 0.85
CA TYR A 392 18.24 -7.45 2.11
C TYR A 392 17.33 -6.40 2.75
N VAL A 393 17.34 -6.35 4.08
CA VAL A 393 16.76 -5.26 4.85
C VAL A 393 17.89 -4.42 5.44
N CYS A 394 17.80 -3.10 5.29
CA CYS A 394 18.57 -2.14 6.05
C CYS A 394 17.74 -1.72 7.27
N ILE A 395 18.27 -1.85 8.48
CA ILE A 395 17.66 -1.35 9.72
C ILE A 395 18.70 -0.48 10.42
N ASP A 396 18.38 0.80 10.64
CA ASP A 396 19.28 1.80 11.24
C ASP A 396 20.69 1.84 10.61
N GLY A 397 20.76 1.60 9.30
CA GLY A 397 22.01 1.58 8.53
C GLY A 397 22.78 0.27 8.57
N LYS A 398 22.29 -0.76 9.27
CA LYS A 398 22.85 -2.12 9.26
C LYS A 398 22.07 -3.00 8.31
N SER A 399 22.76 -3.86 7.57
CA SER A 399 22.14 -4.73 6.59
C SER A 399 22.01 -6.17 7.09
N TYR A 400 20.86 -6.78 6.83
CA TYR A 400 20.53 -8.16 7.14
C TYR A 400 19.91 -8.81 5.90
N GLY A 401 20.12 -10.11 5.69
CA GLY A 401 19.44 -10.86 4.64
C GLY A 401 20.36 -11.59 3.68
N GLY A 402 19.99 -11.58 2.40
CA GLY A 402 20.55 -12.46 1.38
C GLY A 402 19.60 -13.61 1.02
N TYR A 403 18.29 -13.34 1.02
CA TYR A 403 17.23 -14.35 0.84
C TYR A 403 16.32 -14.01 -0.36
N PRO A 404 15.70 -15.03 -0.98
CA PRO A 404 14.81 -14.84 -2.13
C PRO A 404 13.48 -14.15 -1.75
N TRP A 405 13.04 -14.30 -0.50
CA TRP A 405 11.83 -13.68 0.03
C TRP A 405 12.09 -13.15 1.42
N MET A 406 11.76 -11.87 1.64
CA MET A 406 11.90 -11.20 2.93
C MET A 406 10.74 -10.26 3.20
N ASP A 407 10.44 -10.06 4.48
CA ASP A 407 9.66 -8.95 5.01
C ASP A 407 10.26 -8.55 6.37
N PHE A 408 9.92 -7.37 6.87
CA PHE A 408 10.36 -6.97 8.21
C PHE A 408 9.38 -6.00 8.86
N CYS A 409 9.17 -6.06 10.16
CA CYS A 409 8.53 -4.96 10.88
C CYS A 409 9.47 -4.46 11.97
N ILE A 410 9.29 -3.20 12.35
CA ILE A 410 9.87 -2.66 13.58
C ILE A 410 8.73 -2.54 14.55
N THR A 411 8.77 -3.32 15.60
CA THR A 411 7.69 -3.43 16.58
C THR A 411 7.68 -2.19 17.48
N PRO A 412 6.53 -1.86 18.11
CA PRO A 412 6.42 -0.70 18.99
C PRO A 412 7.32 -0.75 20.23
N ASP A 413 7.77 -1.94 20.64
CA ASP A 413 8.71 -2.15 21.75
C ASP A 413 10.19 -1.97 21.33
N GLY A 414 10.45 -1.56 20.09
CA GLY A 414 11.79 -1.23 19.61
C GLY A 414 12.59 -2.41 19.07
N ASN A 415 11.97 -3.58 18.85
CA ASN A 415 12.64 -4.68 18.16
C ASN A 415 12.42 -4.59 16.64
N ALA A 416 13.35 -5.12 15.85
CA ALA A 416 13.07 -5.44 14.46
C ALA A 416 12.84 -6.93 14.30
N MET A 417 11.75 -7.29 13.63
CA MET A 417 11.42 -8.66 13.28
C MET A 417 11.63 -8.85 11.78
N ILE A 418 12.51 -9.77 11.40
CA ILE A 418 12.85 -10.04 10.00
C ILE A 418 12.30 -11.41 9.62
N ALA A 419 11.32 -11.45 8.72
CA ALA A 419 10.78 -12.67 8.17
C ALA A 419 11.46 -13.02 6.85
N TYR A 420 11.82 -14.27 6.62
CA TYR A 420 12.41 -14.70 5.35
C TYR A 420 12.17 -16.19 5.04
N ILE A 421 12.34 -16.56 3.77
CA ILE A 421 12.27 -17.96 3.31
C ILE A 421 13.68 -18.52 3.12
N ASP A 422 13.94 -19.67 3.73
CA ASP A 422 15.20 -20.42 3.64
C ASP A 422 14.92 -21.90 3.32
N GLY A 423 14.90 -22.21 2.02
CA GLY A 423 14.44 -23.50 1.53
C GLY A 423 13.01 -23.79 1.98
N GLN A 424 12.75 -24.97 2.55
CA GLN A 424 11.42 -25.38 3.04
C GLN A 424 11.08 -24.83 4.43
N LYS A 425 11.56 -23.63 4.77
CA LYS A 425 11.34 -23.00 6.07
C LYS A 425 10.98 -21.53 5.88
N ALA A 426 10.00 -21.08 6.66
CA ALA A 426 9.82 -19.68 6.96
C ALA A 426 10.46 -19.39 8.32
N VAL A 427 11.27 -18.34 8.39
CA VAL A 427 12.00 -17.95 9.61
C VAL A 427 11.62 -16.53 9.98
N VAL A 428 11.40 -16.29 11.26
CA VAL A 428 11.28 -14.95 11.85
C VAL A 428 12.44 -14.77 12.82
N GLU A 429 13.28 -13.77 12.56
CA GLU A 429 14.44 -13.42 13.36
C GLU A 429 14.20 -12.11 14.11
N THR A 430 14.53 -12.09 15.40
CA THR A 430 14.46 -10.89 16.25
C THR A 430 15.82 -10.21 16.28
N VAL A 431 15.84 -8.93 15.92
CA VAL A 431 17.00 -8.04 16.07
C VAL A 431 16.64 -7.00 17.13
N GLU A 432 17.31 -7.10 18.28
CA GLU A 432 17.20 -6.10 19.33
C GLU A 432 17.86 -4.80 18.86
N LEU A 433 17.06 -3.72 18.81
CA LEU A 433 17.56 -2.38 18.54
C LEU A 433 17.87 -1.70 19.89
N LYS A 434 18.93 -0.90 19.92
CA LYS A 434 19.45 -0.26 21.14
C LYS A 434 19.15 1.22 21.17
#